data_AF-A0A959PAP2-F1
#
_entry.id   AF-A0A959PAP2-F1
#
_cell.length_a   1.000
_cell.length_b   1.000
_cell.length_c   1.000
_cell.angle_alpha   90.00
_cell.angle_beta   90.00
_cell.angle_gamma   90.00
#
_symmetry.space_group_name_H-M   'P 1'
#
loop_
_entity.id
_entity.type
_entity.pdbx_description
1 polymer ?
#
loop_
_entity_poly.entity_id
_entity_poly.type
_entity_poly.pdbx_seq_one_letter_code
_entity_poly.pdbx_strand_id
1 'polypeptide(L)'
;MRVTTILIAAIFSFSNLIAQQTFDPKKIDIVRDEYGVPHIFAKTDAEVAYGLEWATAEDDVENAQFMLSAMRGVLGKRQGIDGAKIDFAVQFLGVVDYVDEHYEESIPEDLKRVLEGAAAGANAYYQKHPELLWDKKLLPVKPQDFVTGYMLAMALMGG
;
A
#
# COMPACT_ATOMS: atom_id res chain seq x y z
N MET A 1 13.58 -38.29 10.81
CA MET A 1 12.69 -37.81 9.74
C MET A 1 11.86 -36.58 10.13
N ARG A 2 11.25 -36.50 11.32
CA ARG A 2 10.44 -35.32 11.72
C ARG A 2 11.24 -34.02 11.93
N VAL A 3 12.46 -34.11 12.46
CA VAL A 3 13.33 -32.93 12.69
C VAL A 3 13.83 -32.32 11.38
N THR A 4 14.13 -33.16 10.38
CA THR A 4 14.60 -32.72 9.06
C THR A 4 13.50 -32.00 8.27
N THR A 5 12.24 -32.42 8.40
CA THR A 5 11.08 -31.77 7.76
C THR A 5 10.78 -30.39 8.37
N ILE A 6 10.93 -30.22 9.68
CA ILE A 6 10.73 -28.93 10.37
C ILE A 6 11.83 -27.91 9.98
N LEU A 7 13.07 -28.37 9.80
CA LEU A 7 14.17 -27.51 9.34
C LEU A 7 13.98 -27.04 7.89
N ILE A 8 13.47 -27.91 7.00
CA ILE A 8 13.20 -27.53 5.60
C ILE A 8 12.03 -26.53 5.52
N ALA A 9 10.98 -26.70 6.32
CA ALA A 9 9.86 -25.76 6.39
C ALA A 9 10.30 -24.39 6.96
N ALA A 10 11.16 -24.36 7.98
CA ALA A 10 11.68 -23.12 8.55
C ALA A 10 12.62 -22.37 7.59
N ILE A 11 13.41 -23.10 6.77
CA ILE A 11 14.28 -22.49 5.75
C ILE A 11 13.44 -21.92 4.59
N PHE A 12 12.35 -22.59 4.18
CA PHE A 12 11.41 -22.08 3.16
C PHE A 12 10.60 -20.86 3.64
N SER A 13 10.30 -20.76 4.94
CA SER A 13 9.66 -19.56 5.51
C SER A 13 10.62 -18.37 5.61
N PHE A 14 11.92 -18.60 5.75
CA PHE A 14 12.93 -17.52 5.79
C PHE A 14 13.32 -17.00 4.40
N SER A 15 13.26 -17.81 3.34
CA SER A 15 13.56 -17.36 1.98
C SER A 15 12.52 -16.39 1.40
N ASN A 16 11.27 -16.44 1.89
CA ASN A 16 10.23 -15.48 1.49
C ASN A 16 10.32 -14.12 2.21
N LEU A 17 11.24 -13.96 3.17
CA LEU A 17 11.44 -12.69 3.87
C LEU A 17 12.42 -11.73 3.14
N ILE A 18 13.09 -12.18 2.07
CA ILE A 18 14.26 -11.49 1.47
C ILE A 18 14.04 -11.10 0.00
N ALA A 19 12.81 -11.17 -0.52
CA ALA A 19 12.48 -10.65 -1.85
C ALA A 19 11.68 -9.35 -1.81
N GLN A 20 11.81 -8.54 -0.75
CA GLN A 20 11.32 -7.16 -0.84
C GLN A 20 12.25 -6.41 -1.78
N GLN A 21 11.78 -6.15 -3.01
CA GLN A 21 12.53 -5.39 -3.99
C GLN A 21 12.91 -4.05 -3.34
N THR A 22 14.22 -3.84 -3.17
CA THR A 22 14.73 -2.65 -2.49
C THR A 22 14.82 -1.52 -3.52
N PHE A 23 13.95 -0.54 -3.39
CA PHE A 23 14.05 0.72 -4.13
C PHE A 23 15.21 1.54 -3.54
N ASP A 24 16.04 2.15 -4.40
CA ASP A 24 17.12 3.04 -3.98
C ASP A 24 16.63 4.48 -4.07
N PRO A 25 16.29 5.15 -2.94
CA PRO A 25 15.74 6.50 -2.97
C PRO A 25 16.71 7.53 -3.55
N LYS A 26 18.01 7.21 -3.66
CA LYS A 26 19.00 8.10 -4.27
C LYS A 26 18.88 8.20 -5.80
N LYS A 27 18.05 7.35 -6.42
CA LYS A 27 17.78 7.36 -7.86
C LYS A 27 16.45 8.05 -8.21
N ILE A 28 15.80 8.63 -7.22
CA ILE A 28 14.47 9.21 -7.33
C ILE A 28 14.60 10.69 -6.97
N ASP A 29 14.43 11.54 -7.97
CA ASP A 29 14.46 13.00 -7.77
C ASP A 29 13.02 13.50 -7.68
N ILE A 30 12.66 14.08 -6.53
CA ILE A 30 11.39 14.78 -6.32
C ILE A 30 11.72 16.28 -6.27
N VAL A 31 11.36 17.00 -7.33
CA VAL A 31 11.59 18.45 -7.44
C VAL A 31 10.25 19.16 -7.35
N ARG A 32 10.13 20.14 -6.46
CA ARG A 32 8.87 20.88 -6.27
C ARG A 32 8.94 22.25 -6.93
N ASP A 33 7.85 22.66 -7.56
CA ASP A 33 7.71 24.03 -8.09
C ASP A 33 7.37 25.05 -6.97
N GLU A 34 7.10 26.30 -7.35
CA GLU A 34 6.78 27.38 -6.41
C GLU A 34 5.44 27.19 -5.67
N TYR A 35 4.54 26.34 -6.19
CA TYR A 35 3.25 25.99 -5.58
C TYR A 35 3.32 24.68 -4.78
N GLY A 36 4.49 24.03 -4.74
CA GLY A 36 4.69 22.75 -4.09
C GLY A 36 4.24 21.56 -4.93
N VAL A 37 4.00 21.71 -6.23
CA VAL A 37 3.64 20.58 -7.11
C VAL A 37 4.88 19.70 -7.34
N PRO A 38 4.81 18.37 -7.06
CA PRO A 38 5.96 17.49 -7.23
C PRO A 38 6.15 17.07 -8.70
N HIS A 39 7.36 17.27 -9.20
CA HIS A 39 7.86 16.69 -10.45
C HIS A 39 8.83 15.55 -10.10
N ILE A 40 8.43 14.32 -10.43
CA ILE A 40 9.15 13.11 -10.01
C ILE A 40 9.88 12.51 -11.21
N PHE A 41 11.18 12.28 -11.06
CA PHE A 41 12.05 11.71 -12.09
C PHE A 41 12.74 10.46 -11.56
N ALA A 42 12.66 9.36 -12.32
CA ALA A 42 13.41 8.14 -12.08
C ALA A 42 13.56 7.34 -13.38
N LYS A 43 14.34 6.25 -13.34
CA LYS A 43 14.60 5.42 -14.52
C LYS A 43 13.47 4.42 -14.83
N THR A 44 12.67 4.06 -13.82
CA THR A 44 11.62 3.05 -13.94
C THR A 44 10.29 3.56 -13.39
N ASP A 45 9.18 3.06 -13.92
CA ASP A 45 7.83 3.43 -13.49
C ASP A 45 7.59 3.11 -12.00
N ALA A 46 8.20 2.02 -11.50
CA ALA A 46 8.13 1.66 -10.09
C ALA A 46 8.86 2.66 -9.18
N GLU A 47 10.01 3.17 -9.60
CA GLU A 47 10.73 4.23 -8.87
C GLU A 47 9.98 5.57 -8.96
N VAL A 48 9.29 5.86 -10.06
CA VAL A 48 8.41 7.04 -10.15
C VAL A 48 7.21 6.89 -9.22
N ALA A 49 6.57 5.71 -9.17
CA ALA A 49 5.46 5.43 -8.26
C ALA A 49 5.87 5.53 -6.79
N TYR A 50 7.10 5.11 -6.45
CA TYR A 50 7.68 5.38 -5.13
C TYR A 50 7.71 6.87 -4.81
N GLY A 51 8.25 7.69 -5.73
CA GLY A 51 8.32 9.14 -5.53
C GLY A 51 6.94 9.79 -5.42
N LEU A 52 5.96 9.27 -6.18
CA LEU A 52 4.58 9.73 -6.16
C LEU A 52 3.93 9.51 -4.81
N GLU A 53 3.95 8.28 -4.29
CA GLU A 53 3.33 7.99 -3.00
C GLU A 53 4.09 8.58 -1.81
N TRP A 54 5.40 8.80 -1.94
CA TRP A 54 6.15 9.62 -0.98
C TRP A 54 5.58 11.04 -0.93
N ALA A 55 5.45 11.70 -2.09
CA ALA A 55 4.95 13.07 -2.17
C ALA A 55 3.49 13.18 -1.73
N THR A 56 2.63 12.23 -2.09
CA THR A 56 1.24 12.15 -1.64
C THR A 56 1.14 12.09 -0.11
N ALA A 57 1.95 11.23 0.53
CA ALA A 57 1.96 11.12 1.99
C ALA A 57 2.57 12.36 2.68
N GLU A 58 3.52 13.03 2.03
CA GLU A 58 4.09 14.30 2.48
C GLU A 58 3.07 15.44 2.48
N ASP A 59 2.25 15.52 1.42
CA ASP A 59 1.33 16.64 1.22
C ASP A 59 0.04 16.51 2.04
N ASP A 60 -0.49 15.29 2.20
CA ASP A 60 -1.74 15.07 2.92
C ASP A 60 -1.76 13.72 3.66
N VAL A 61 -0.93 13.65 4.69
CA VAL A 61 -0.78 12.46 5.54
C VAL A 61 -2.08 12.03 6.22
N GLU A 62 -2.99 12.96 6.52
CA GLU A 62 -4.27 12.65 7.18
C GLU A 62 -5.21 11.95 6.20
N ASN A 63 -5.35 12.49 4.98
CA ASN A 63 -6.21 11.89 3.96
C ASN A 63 -5.61 10.58 3.41
N ALA A 64 -4.29 10.47 3.28
CA ALA A 64 -3.65 9.22 2.87
C ALA A 64 -3.99 8.07 3.83
N GLN A 65 -4.02 8.34 5.13
CA GLN A 65 -4.39 7.36 6.16
C GLN A 65 -5.90 7.11 6.26
N PHE A 66 -6.72 8.12 5.95
CA PHE A 66 -8.15 7.95 5.74
C PHE A 66 -8.40 6.91 4.65
N MET A 67 -7.80 7.12 3.48
CA MET A 67 -7.99 6.25 2.33
C MET A 67 -7.48 4.85 2.60
N LEU A 68 -6.29 4.70 3.18
CA LEU A 68 -5.76 3.39 3.56
C LEU A 68 -6.68 2.65 4.55
N SER A 69 -7.22 3.34 5.53
CA SER A 69 -8.14 2.74 6.51
C SER A 69 -9.47 2.35 5.87
N ALA A 70 -9.99 3.17 4.94
CA ALA A 70 -11.20 2.88 4.17
C ALA A 70 -11.00 1.67 3.26
N MET A 71 -9.89 1.61 2.52
CA MET A 71 -9.51 0.49 1.64
C MET A 71 -9.46 -0.84 2.41
N ARG A 72 -9.05 -0.80 3.69
CA ARG A 72 -8.99 -1.98 4.55
C ARG A 72 -10.27 -2.26 5.35
N GLY A 73 -11.28 -1.42 5.25
CA GLY A 73 -12.51 -1.54 6.02
C GLY A 73 -12.29 -1.46 7.54
N VAL A 74 -11.40 -0.58 7.99
CA VAL A 74 -11.10 -0.35 9.42
C VAL A 74 -11.20 1.11 9.84
N LEU A 75 -11.83 1.96 9.03
CA LEU A 75 -11.96 3.40 9.25
C LEU A 75 -12.78 3.72 10.52
N GLY A 76 -13.75 2.86 10.85
CA GLY A 76 -14.57 2.97 12.06
C GLY A 76 -13.76 2.90 13.35
N LYS A 77 -12.55 2.33 13.34
CA LYS A 77 -11.65 2.34 14.51
C LYS A 77 -11.26 3.75 14.94
N ARG A 78 -11.17 4.69 14.00
CA ARG A 78 -10.85 6.10 14.28
C ARG A 78 -12.10 6.99 14.25
N GLN A 79 -12.98 6.80 13.28
CA GLN A 79 -14.12 7.71 13.04
C GLN A 79 -15.45 7.23 13.64
N GLY A 80 -15.44 6.12 14.37
CA GLY A 80 -16.65 5.59 15.00
C GLY A 80 -17.70 5.21 13.95
N ILE A 81 -18.96 5.61 14.20
CA ILE A 81 -20.09 5.18 13.38
C ILE A 81 -20.03 5.69 11.94
N ASP A 82 -19.41 6.83 11.68
CA ASP A 82 -19.30 7.36 10.32
C ASP A 82 -18.30 6.56 9.48
N GLY A 83 -17.16 6.18 10.07
CA GLY A 83 -16.23 5.24 9.44
C GLY A 83 -16.82 3.82 9.30
N ALA A 84 -17.59 3.36 10.28
CA ALA A 84 -18.18 2.02 10.26
C ALA A 84 -19.17 1.80 9.10
N LYS A 85 -19.79 2.85 8.57
CA LYS A 85 -20.63 2.77 7.35
C LYS A 85 -19.79 2.37 6.13
N ILE A 86 -18.60 2.95 6.01
CA ILE A 86 -17.65 2.62 4.92
C ILE A 86 -17.10 1.22 5.13
N ASP A 87 -16.73 0.87 6.37
CA ASP A 87 -16.27 -0.49 6.71
C ASP A 87 -17.32 -1.54 6.33
N PHE A 88 -18.59 -1.28 6.61
CA PHE A 88 -19.69 -2.15 6.19
C PHE A 88 -19.77 -2.30 4.67
N ALA A 89 -19.64 -1.21 3.90
CA ALA A 89 -19.68 -1.28 2.44
C ALA A 89 -18.51 -2.11 1.88
N VAL A 90 -17.30 -1.91 2.42
CA VAL A 90 -16.09 -2.67 2.04
C VAL A 90 -16.28 -4.17 2.31
N GLN A 91 -16.81 -4.51 3.49
CA GLN A 91 -17.08 -5.90 3.89
C GLN A 91 -18.22 -6.53 3.08
N PHE A 92 -19.30 -5.77 2.84
CA PHE A 92 -20.46 -6.22 2.06
C PHE A 92 -20.09 -6.53 0.61
N LEU A 93 -19.22 -5.71 0.01
CA LEU A 93 -18.71 -5.93 -1.33
C LEU A 93 -17.65 -7.04 -1.39
N GLY A 94 -17.08 -7.47 -0.26
CA GLY A 94 -16.05 -8.51 -0.19
C GLY A 94 -14.77 -8.15 -0.94
N VAL A 95 -14.51 -6.86 -1.16
CA VAL A 95 -13.45 -6.40 -2.09
C VAL A 95 -12.04 -6.73 -1.58
N VAL A 96 -11.82 -6.70 -0.27
CA VAL A 96 -10.51 -7.01 0.34
C VAL A 96 -10.17 -8.48 0.10
N ASP A 97 -11.09 -9.38 0.47
CA ASP A 97 -10.91 -10.82 0.31
C ASP A 97 -10.75 -11.21 -1.17
N TYR A 98 -11.54 -10.59 -2.05
CA TYR A 98 -11.45 -10.82 -3.49
C TYR A 98 -10.07 -10.41 -4.04
N VAL A 99 -9.56 -9.22 -3.67
CA VAL A 99 -8.22 -8.79 -4.09
C VAL A 99 -7.16 -9.73 -3.55
N ASP A 100 -7.19 -10.08 -2.27
CA ASP A 100 -6.19 -10.96 -1.67
C ASP A 100 -6.16 -12.36 -2.34
N GLU A 101 -7.32 -12.90 -2.72
CA GLU A 101 -7.41 -14.20 -3.42
C GLU A 101 -6.92 -14.12 -4.87
N HIS A 102 -7.18 -13.02 -5.58
CA HIS A 102 -6.98 -12.94 -7.03
C HIS A 102 -5.76 -12.12 -7.45
N TYR A 103 -5.10 -11.41 -6.53
CA TYR A 103 -4.01 -10.47 -6.84
C TYR A 103 -2.88 -11.14 -7.63
N GLU A 104 -2.45 -12.33 -7.19
CA GLU A 104 -1.31 -13.00 -7.80
C GLU A 104 -1.55 -13.45 -9.24
N GLU A 105 -2.79 -13.85 -9.54
CA GLU A 105 -3.20 -14.33 -10.87
C GLU A 105 -3.63 -13.19 -11.79
N SER A 106 -4.32 -12.19 -11.25
CA SER A 106 -5.03 -11.17 -12.06
C SER A 106 -4.18 -9.95 -12.38
N ILE A 107 -3.15 -9.67 -11.58
CA ILE A 107 -2.33 -8.46 -11.76
C ILE A 107 -1.09 -8.81 -12.60
N PRO A 108 -0.88 -8.16 -13.75
CA PRO A 108 0.33 -8.31 -14.54
C PRO A 108 1.60 -7.96 -13.75
N GLU A 109 2.71 -8.65 -14.03
CA GLU A 109 3.96 -8.52 -13.27
C GLU A 109 4.58 -7.10 -13.35
N ASP A 110 4.42 -6.42 -14.49
CA ASP A 110 4.83 -5.03 -14.65
C ASP A 110 4.00 -4.08 -13.76
N LEU A 111 2.69 -4.29 -13.67
CA LEU A 111 1.83 -3.54 -12.75
C LEU A 111 2.14 -3.85 -11.28
N LYS A 112 2.38 -5.12 -10.92
CA LYS A 112 2.81 -5.48 -9.56
C LYS A 112 4.04 -4.68 -9.14
N ARG A 113 5.04 -4.57 -10.02
CA ARG A 113 6.25 -3.76 -9.75
C ARG A 113 5.94 -2.29 -9.49
N VAL A 114 5.01 -1.69 -10.25
CA VAL A 114 4.60 -0.30 -10.03
C VAL A 114 3.94 -0.14 -8.66
N LEU A 115 3.04 -1.06 -8.29
CA LEU A 115 2.35 -1.06 -7.00
C LEU A 115 3.29 -1.33 -5.81
N GLU A 116 4.32 -2.16 -6.00
CA GLU A 116 5.40 -2.34 -5.03
C GLU A 116 6.19 -1.05 -4.81
N GLY A 117 6.48 -0.31 -5.88
CA GLY A 117 7.10 1.01 -5.82
C GLY A 117 6.26 2.00 -5.03
N ALA A 118 4.98 2.11 -5.37
CA ALA A 118 3.99 2.92 -4.67
C ALA A 118 3.94 2.59 -3.16
N ALA A 119 3.77 1.31 -2.82
CA ALA A 119 3.76 0.85 -1.44
C ALA A 119 5.05 1.18 -0.69
N ALA A 120 6.20 1.00 -1.34
CA ALA A 120 7.50 1.30 -0.76
C ALA A 120 7.70 2.81 -0.50
N GLY A 121 7.21 3.66 -1.41
CA GLY A 121 7.24 5.12 -1.26
C GLY A 121 6.46 5.60 -0.04
N ALA A 122 5.19 5.19 0.06
CA ALA A 122 4.33 5.50 1.20
C ALA A 122 4.93 4.98 2.52
N ASN A 123 5.34 3.71 2.54
CA ASN A 123 5.93 3.11 3.74
C ASN A 123 7.20 3.83 4.19
N ALA A 124 8.05 4.26 3.26
CA ALA A 124 9.28 4.96 3.60
C ALA A 124 8.99 6.34 4.21
N TYR A 125 7.97 7.05 3.74
CA TYR A 125 7.54 8.30 4.36
C TYR A 125 7.04 8.06 5.79
N TYR A 126 6.12 7.11 5.98
CA TYR A 126 5.57 6.80 7.29
C TYR A 126 6.62 6.26 8.29
N GLN A 127 7.65 5.56 7.82
CA GLN A 127 8.76 5.12 8.66
C GLN A 127 9.62 6.28 9.17
N LYS A 128 9.78 7.35 8.37
CA LYS A 128 10.48 8.57 8.80
C LYS A 128 9.62 9.47 9.67
N HIS A 129 8.30 9.38 9.55
CA HIS A 129 7.32 10.20 10.26
C HIS A 129 6.31 9.36 11.08
N PRO A 130 6.77 8.45 11.96
CA PRO A 130 5.89 7.56 12.70
C PRO A 130 4.96 8.28 13.69
N GLU A 131 5.26 9.53 14.05
CA GLU A 131 4.44 10.41 14.88
C GLU A 131 3.18 10.92 14.18
N LEU A 132 3.15 10.92 12.84
CA LEU A 132 1.99 11.34 12.06
C LEU A 132 0.96 10.22 11.86
N LEU A 133 1.31 8.99 12.25
CA LEU A 133 0.46 7.82 12.05
C LEU A 133 -0.73 7.77 13.02
N TRP A 134 -1.89 7.45 12.48
CA TRP A 134 -3.13 7.19 13.21
C TRP A 134 -2.99 5.96 14.11
N ASP A 135 -2.46 4.88 13.55
CA ASP A 135 -2.11 3.65 14.25
C ASP A 135 -0.99 2.96 13.46
N LYS A 136 0.10 2.58 14.15
CA LYS A 136 1.23 1.86 13.55
C LYS A 136 0.81 0.50 12.97
N LYS A 137 -0.30 -0.07 13.42
CA LYS A 137 -0.87 -1.31 12.88
C LYS A 137 -1.42 -1.16 11.45
N LEU A 138 -1.56 0.08 10.95
CA LEU A 138 -1.85 0.33 9.54
C LEU A 138 -0.66 0.04 8.63
N LEU A 139 0.55 -0.12 9.16
CA LEU A 139 1.71 -0.47 8.36
C LEU A 139 1.99 -1.99 8.35
N PRO A 140 2.63 -2.49 7.28
CA PRO A 140 3.00 -1.78 6.06
C PRO A 140 1.79 -1.56 5.14
N VAL A 141 1.83 -0.49 4.34
CA VAL A 141 1.03 -0.37 3.10
C VAL A 141 1.44 -1.50 2.16
N LYS A 142 0.49 -2.15 1.52
CA LYS A 142 0.69 -3.28 0.60
C LYS A 142 0.28 -2.89 -0.82
N PRO A 143 0.88 -3.49 -1.86
CA PRO A 143 0.43 -3.34 -3.24
C PRO A 143 -1.08 -3.60 -3.44
N GLN A 144 -1.63 -4.57 -2.71
CA GLN A 144 -3.06 -4.92 -2.73
C GLN A 144 -3.96 -3.75 -2.31
N ASP A 145 -3.53 -2.88 -1.38
CA ASP A 145 -4.37 -1.79 -0.87
C ASP A 145 -4.79 -0.83 -2.00
N PHE A 146 -3.89 -0.58 -2.96
CA PHE A 146 -4.17 0.25 -4.13
C PHE A 146 -5.21 -0.39 -5.06
N VAL A 147 -5.13 -1.71 -5.27
CA VAL A 147 -6.09 -2.46 -6.09
C VAL A 147 -7.46 -2.48 -5.40
N THR A 148 -7.49 -2.70 -4.08
CA THR A 148 -8.71 -2.64 -3.29
C THR A 148 -9.36 -1.26 -3.36
N GLY A 149 -8.57 -0.19 -3.26
CA GLY A 149 -9.06 1.18 -3.41
C GLY A 149 -9.66 1.45 -4.79
N TYR A 150 -8.99 1.00 -5.84
CA TYR A 150 -9.50 1.11 -7.21
C TYR A 150 -10.81 0.35 -7.39
N MET A 151 -10.88 -0.91 -6.95
CA MET A 151 -12.09 -1.73 -7.05
C MET A 151 -13.25 -1.15 -6.24
N LEU A 152 -12.99 -0.65 -5.03
CA LEU A 152 -13.99 0.00 -4.20
C LEU A 152 -14.55 1.25 -4.88
N ALA A 153 -13.69 2.09 -5.45
CA ALA A 153 -14.11 3.26 -6.21
C ALA A 153 -15.01 2.89 -7.39
N MET A 154 -14.61 1.87 -8.17
CA MET A 154 -15.39 1.38 -9.31
C MET A 154 -16.76 0.80 -8.88
N ALA A 155 -16.79 0.05 -7.78
CA ALA A 155 -18.03 -0.53 -7.26
C ALA A 155 -19.01 0.55 -6.77
N LEU A 156 -18.51 1.63 -6.16
CA LEU A 156 -19.36 2.72 -5.65
C LEU A 156 -19.82 3.69 -6.75
N MET A 157 -19.06 3.85 -7.84
CA MET A 157 -19.41 4.72 -8.97
C MET A 157 -20.29 4.03 -10.02
N GLY A 158 -20.31 2.70 -10.07
CA GLY A 158 -21.06 1.93 -11.06
C GLY A 158 -22.52 1.65 -10.72
N GLY A 159 -23.00 2.11 -9.55
CA GLY A 159 -24.37 1.92 -9.06
C GLY A 159 -25.35 3.02 -9.45
#